data_AF-A0A438DI46-F1
#
_entry.id   AF-A0A438DI46-F1
#
_cell.length_a   1.000
_cell.length_b   1.000
_cell.length_c   1.000
_cell.angle_alpha   90.00
_cell.angle_beta   90.00
_cell.angle_gamma   90.00
#
_symmetry.space_group_name_H-M   'P 1'
#
loop_
_entity.id
_entity.type
_entity.pdbx_description
1 polymer ?
#
loop_
_entity_poly.entity_id
_entity_poly.type
_entity_poly.pdbx_seq_one_letter_code
_entity_poly.pdbx_strand_id
1 'polypeptide(L)'
;MENKEGRTQEGVIFKIDFEKAYDHVSWDFLDHVLEKQGFSPRWRKWMSGCLSTVSYAVLVNGNAKGWVKASRGLRQGDPLSPFLFTLVGRCTEQDVIESRGKKFVGGFQGEEEELQTLKSLLLVFRLIYGLKVNLDKSNIYGINLHQNHLSRLAKFLDCKASGWPILYLGLPLGGNPKAYSFWDLVIERISRRLDGWQKAYLSFGDGHIIILGRLLHKSSRVFQVYLVCGRRWGKNSVLGRLVVRGPTFGIPISKTI
;
A
#
# COMPACT_ATOMS: atom_id res chain seq x y z
N MET A 1 34.72 8.65 -28.71
CA MET A 1 33.30 8.23 -28.63
C MET A 1 33.01 7.94 -27.18
N GLU A 2 32.28 8.85 -26.50
CA GLU A 2 31.95 8.71 -25.07
C GLU A 2 31.00 7.54 -24.84
N ASN A 3 31.42 6.58 -24.02
CA ASN A 3 30.57 5.56 -23.44
C ASN A 3 29.58 6.24 -22.47
N LYS A 4 28.32 6.39 -22.87
CA LYS A 4 27.23 6.69 -21.94
C LYS A 4 26.87 5.41 -21.17
N GLU A 5 27.62 5.10 -20.12
CA GLU A 5 27.10 4.29 -19.02
C GLU A 5 25.83 4.99 -18.52
N GLY A 6 24.69 4.31 -18.65
CA GLY A 6 23.41 4.86 -18.22
C GLY A 6 23.44 5.09 -16.72
N ARG A 7 23.62 6.35 -16.28
CA ARG A 7 23.52 6.75 -14.88
C ARG A 7 22.25 6.14 -14.26
N THR A 8 22.44 5.18 -13.37
CA THR A 8 21.38 4.68 -12.48
C THR A 8 20.88 5.86 -11.68
N GLN A 9 19.64 6.28 -11.91
CA GLN A 9 19.08 7.44 -11.20
C GLN A 9 19.00 7.11 -9.70
N GLU A 10 19.54 8.02 -8.90
CA GLU A 10 19.30 8.08 -7.46
C GLU A 10 17.84 8.42 -7.20
N GLY A 11 17.28 7.84 -6.15
CA GLY A 11 15.87 8.01 -5.85
C GLY A 11 15.50 7.61 -4.44
N VAL A 12 14.40 8.15 -3.95
CA VAL A 12 13.85 7.77 -2.65
C VAL A 12 12.40 7.31 -2.80
N ILE A 13 12.08 6.18 -2.19
CA ILE A 13 10.70 5.68 -2.05
C ILE A 13 10.27 5.92 -0.61
N PHE A 14 9.16 6.63 -0.44
CA PHE A 14 8.51 6.79 0.86
C PHE A 14 7.25 5.93 0.92
N LYS A 15 7.31 4.87 1.73
CA LYS A 15 6.18 3.98 2.01
C LYS A 15 5.41 4.54 3.20
N ILE A 16 4.27 5.13 2.91
CA ILE A 16 3.39 5.79 3.87
C ILE A 16 2.43 4.76 4.46
N ASP A 17 2.27 4.78 5.79
CA ASP A 17 1.21 4.09 6.52
C ASP A 17 0.30 5.11 7.20
N PHE A 18 -1.01 4.87 7.23
CA PHE A 18 -1.97 5.78 7.88
C PHE A 18 -2.46 5.19 9.20
N GLU A 19 -2.52 6.02 10.23
CA GLU A 19 -3.12 5.64 11.51
C GLU A 19 -4.62 5.42 11.32
N LYS A 20 -5.08 4.18 11.56
CA LYS A 20 -6.50 3.81 11.60
C LYS A 20 -7.29 4.48 10.48
N ALA A 21 -6.85 4.30 9.23
CA ALA A 21 -7.28 5.10 8.09
C ALA A 21 -8.81 5.18 7.94
N TYR A 22 -9.51 4.06 8.19
CA TYR A 22 -10.97 4.01 8.16
C TYR A 22 -11.59 4.90 9.25
N ASP A 23 -11.08 4.86 10.48
CA ASP A 23 -11.65 5.56 11.64
C ASP A 23 -11.49 7.09 11.56
N HIS A 24 -10.54 7.58 10.75
CA HIS A 24 -10.19 8.99 10.69
C HIS A 24 -10.75 9.76 9.48
N VAL A 25 -11.39 9.09 8.52
CA VAL A 25 -11.98 9.76 7.34
C VAL A 25 -12.98 10.83 7.78
N SER A 26 -12.76 12.08 7.37
CA SER A 26 -13.73 13.17 7.59
C SER A 26 -14.99 12.97 6.72
N TRP A 27 -16.17 13.08 7.32
CA TRP A 27 -17.44 12.97 6.60
C TRP A 27 -17.72 14.18 5.70
N ASP A 28 -17.32 15.38 6.13
CA ASP A 28 -17.45 16.60 5.31
C ASP A 28 -16.59 16.49 4.06
N PHE A 29 -15.37 15.97 4.23
CA PHE A 29 -14.48 15.69 3.11
C PHE A 29 -15.06 14.62 2.18
N LEU A 30 -15.59 13.53 2.74
CA LEU A 30 -16.24 12.48 1.94
C LEU A 30 -17.41 13.05 1.13
N ASP A 31 -18.26 13.89 1.71
CA ASP A 31 -19.36 14.53 0.99
C ASP A 31 -18.85 15.39 -0.18
N HIS A 32 -17.79 16.16 0.05
CA HIS A 32 -17.12 16.92 -1.01
C HIS A 32 -16.56 16.04 -2.13
N VAL A 33 -15.96 14.89 -1.80
CA VAL A 33 -15.52 13.92 -2.82
C VAL A 33 -16.69 13.40 -3.63
N LEU A 34 -17.79 13.04 -2.97
CA LEU A 34 -18.99 12.57 -3.66
C LEU A 34 -19.58 13.64 -4.58
N GLU A 35 -19.56 14.90 -4.14
CA GLU A 35 -19.96 16.04 -4.98
C GLU A 35 -19.06 16.20 -6.21
N LYS A 36 -17.73 16.20 -6.01
CA LYS A 36 -16.73 16.31 -7.10
C LYS A 36 -16.84 15.15 -8.10
N GLN A 37 -17.23 13.96 -7.63
CA GLN A 37 -17.45 12.78 -8.49
C GLN A 37 -18.86 12.75 -9.13
N GLY A 38 -19.69 13.78 -8.93
CA GLY A 38 -20.98 13.94 -9.61
C GLY A 38 -22.16 13.20 -8.96
N PHE A 39 -22.04 12.77 -7.70
CA PHE A 39 -23.15 12.11 -7.01
C PHE A 39 -24.26 13.10 -6.66
N SER A 40 -25.52 12.70 -6.92
CA SER A 40 -26.68 13.56 -6.65
C SER A 40 -26.83 13.92 -5.16
N PRO A 41 -27.43 15.09 -4.83
CA PRO A 41 -27.69 15.48 -3.45
C PRO A 41 -28.50 14.44 -2.65
N ARG A 42 -29.42 13.74 -3.31
CA ARG A 42 -30.22 12.67 -2.69
C ARG A 42 -29.33 11.52 -2.22
N TRP A 43 -28.39 11.10 -3.05
CA TRP A 43 -27.49 9.99 -2.73
C TRP A 43 -26.49 10.37 -1.63
N ARG A 44 -25.95 11.59 -1.70
CA ARG A 44 -25.10 12.17 -0.64
C ARG A 44 -25.81 12.19 0.72
N LYS A 45 -27.07 12.63 0.75
CA LYS A 45 -27.89 12.63 1.97
C LYS A 45 -28.09 11.22 2.54
N TRP A 46 -28.28 10.21 1.70
CA TRP A 46 -28.37 8.82 2.15
C TRP A 46 -27.06 8.34 2.77
N MET A 47 -25.92 8.61 2.13
CA MET A 47 -24.60 8.24 2.69
C MET A 47 -24.33 8.94 4.01
N SER A 48 -24.62 10.25 4.10
CA SER A 48 -24.52 11.01 5.35
C SER A 48 -25.38 10.41 6.45
N GLY A 49 -26.62 9.98 6.14
CA GLY A 49 -27.48 9.25 7.07
C GLY A 49 -26.88 7.92 7.53
N CYS A 50 -26.37 7.10 6.60
CA CYS A 50 -25.73 5.81 6.93
C CYS A 50 -24.52 5.97 7.87
N LEU A 51 -23.78 7.08 7.75
CA LEU A 51 -22.58 7.33 8.56
C LEU A 51 -22.93 7.97 9.91
N SER A 52 -23.75 9.01 9.91
CA SER A 52 -24.08 9.81 11.11
C SER A 52 -24.99 9.12 12.12
N THR A 53 -25.75 8.10 11.69
CA THR A 53 -26.61 7.32 12.60
C THR A 53 -25.86 6.24 13.39
N VAL A 54 -24.59 6.00 13.08
CA VAL A 54 -23.79 4.98 13.77
C VAL A 54 -23.46 5.42 15.19
N SER A 55 -23.69 4.52 16.15
CA SER A 55 -23.25 4.64 17.53
C SER A 55 -22.51 3.39 17.97
N TYR A 56 -21.58 3.56 18.90
CA TYR A 56 -20.77 2.52 19.49
C TYR A 56 -21.09 2.41 20.98
N ALA A 57 -20.98 1.21 21.53
CA ALA A 57 -21.03 0.99 22.97
C ALA A 57 -19.79 0.19 23.38
N VAL A 58 -19.28 0.48 24.58
CA VAL A 58 -18.18 -0.28 25.16
C VAL A 58 -18.77 -1.47 25.91
N LEU A 59 -18.36 -2.68 25.54
CA LEU A 59 -18.76 -3.88 26.26
C LEU A 59 -17.89 -4.03 27.51
N VAL A 60 -18.49 -3.90 28.69
CA VAL A 60 -17.84 -4.15 29.99
C VAL A 60 -18.46 -5.40 30.59
N ASN A 61 -17.68 -6.49 30.69
CA ASN A 61 -18.15 -7.81 31.14
C ASN A 61 -19.38 -8.31 30.35
N GLY A 62 -19.35 -8.14 29.02
CA GLY A 62 -20.45 -8.55 28.12
C GLY A 62 -21.65 -7.60 28.09
N ASN A 63 -21.69 -6.58 28.96
CA ASN A 63 -22.79 -5.61 29.00
C ASN A 63 -22.40 -4.32 28.28
N ALA A 64 -23.24 -3.88 27.34
CA ALA A 64 -23.06 -2.62 26.63
C ALA A 64 -23.24 -1.42 27.56
N LYS A 65 -22.20 -0.60 27.70
CA LYS A 65 -22.19 0.63 28.49
C LYS A 65 -21.56 1.77 27.70
N GLY A 66 -21.97 3.01 27.99
CA GLY A 66 -21.37 4.23 27.45
C GLY A 66 -21.53 4.35 25.93
N TRP A 67 -22.74 4.70 25.49
CA TRP A 67 -23.02 4.95 24.08
C TRP A 67 -22.27 6.20 23.58
N VAL A 68 -21.51 6.04 22.50
CA VAL A 68 -20.74 7.10 21.85
C VAL A 68 -21.20 7.21 20.41
N LYS A 69 -21.61 8.41 19.98
CA LYS A 69 -21.90 8.66 18.56
C LYS A 69 -20.61 8.85 17.77
N ALA A 70 -20.59 8.26 16.58
CA ALA A 70 -19.53 8.55 15.62
C ALA A 70 -19.66 10.01 15.14
N SER A 71 -18.53 10.67 14.93
CA SER A 71 -18.45 12.00 14.28
C SER A 71 -17.61 12.01 13.01
N ARG A 72 -16.96 10.87 12.71
CA ARG A 72 -16.11 10.64 11.55
C ARG A 72 -15.85 9.15 11.38
N GLY A 73 -15.22 8.79 10.28
CA GLY A 73 -14.74 7.46 9.98
C GLY A 73 -15.75 6.58 9.24
N LEU A 74 -15.25 5.48 8.70
CA LEU A 74 -15.96 4.46 7.94
C LEU A 74 -15.92 3.15 8.73
N ARG A 75 -17.03 2.42 8.77
CA ARG A 75 -17.14 1.22 9.62
C ARG A 75 -16.45 0.03 8.96
N GLN A 76 -15.49 -0.58 9.64
CA GLN A 76 -14.93 -1.86 9.17
C GLN A 76 -15.99 -2.96 9.24
N GLY A 77 -16.11 -3.75 8.17
CA GLY A 77 -17.13 -4.78 8.02
C GLY A 77 -18.48 -4.29 7.47
N ASP A 78 -18.65 -2.99 7.25
CA ASP A 78 -19.75 -2.47 6.44
C ASP A 78 -19.46 -2.66 4.95
N PRO A 79 -20.39 -3.21 4.14
CA PRO A 79 -20.19 -3.40 2.71
C PRO A 79 -19.95 -2.11 1.92
N LEU A 80 -20.43 -0.94 2.38
CA LEU A 80 -20.25 0.34 1.68
C LEU A 80 -18.89 0.98 1.95
N SER A 81 -18.37 0.80 3.17
CA SER A 81 -17.15 1.45 3.63
C SER A 81 -15.92 1.24 2.72
N PRO A 82 -15.65 0.04 2.17
CA PRO A 82 -14.54 -0.14 1.21
C PRO A 82 -14.69 0.68 -0.08
N PHE A 83 -15.92 0.83 -0.58
CA PHE A 83 -16.20 1.63 -1.78
C PHE A 83 -15.97 3.12 -1.51
N LEU A 84 -16.53 3.64 -0.40
CA LEU A 84 -16.35 5.03 0.02
C LEU A 84 -14.87 5.36 0.28
N PHE A 85 -14.14 4.44 0.90
CA PHE A 85 -12.70 4.60 1.12
C PHE A 85 -11.91 4.65 -0.20
N THR A 86 -12.31 3.86 -1.19
CA THR A 86 -11.69 3.88 -2.52
C THR A 86 -11.90 5.22 -3.22
N LEU A 87 -13.09 5.81 -3.11
CA LEU A 87 -13.37 7.14 -3.69
C LEU A 87 -12.50 8.23 -3.05
N VAL A 88 -12.38 8.22 -1.72
CA VAL A 88 -11.49 9.10 -0.96
C VAL A 88 -10.04 8.95 -1.44
N GLY A 89 -9.56 7.71 -1.53
CA GLY A 89 -8.20 7.42 -2.01
C GLY A 89 -7.94 7.97 -3.42
N ARG A 90 -8.87 7.77 -4.36
CA ARG A 90 -8.72 8.28 -5.73
C ARG A 90 -8.68 9.80 -5.80
N CYS A 91 -9.51 10.50 -5.01
CA CYS A 91 -9.46 11.96 -4.96
C CYS A 91 -8.13 12.44 -4.37
N THR A 92 -7.67 11.81 -3.28
CA THR A 92 -6.36 12.14 -2.68
C THR A 92 -5.23 11.97 -3.69
N GLU A 93 -5.21 10.88 -4.45
CA GLU A 93 -4.20 10.64 -5.49
C GLU A 93 -4.22 11.73 -6.56
N GLN A 94 -5.41 12.11 -7.04
CA GLN A 94 -5.56 13.15 -8.04
C GLN A 94 -5.07 14.50 -7.52
N ASP A 95 -5.43 14.88 -6.29
CA ASP A 95 -5.03 16.15 -5.68
C ASP A 95 -3.49 16.19 -5.43
N VAL A 96 -2.85 15.06 -5.07
CA VAL A 96 -1.36 14.96 -5.02
C VAL A 96 -0.74 15.17 -6.40
N ILE A 97 -1.31 14.56 -7.45
CA ILE A 97 -0.77 14.65 -8.82
C ILE A 97 -0.92 16.08 -9.36
N GLU A 98 -2.05 16.73 -9.09
CA GLU A 98 -2.33 18.10 -9.53
C GLU A 98 -1.45 19.12 -8.79
N SER A 99 -1.29 18.98 -7.47
CA SER A 99 -0.51 19.92 -6.64
C SER A 99 1.00 19.95 -6.95
N ARG A 100 1.54 18.96 -7.66
CA ARG A 100 3.00 18.86 -7.92
C ARG A 100 3.42 18.78 -9.38
N GLY A 101 2.49 18.81 -10.33
CA GLY A 101 2.80 18.43 -11.71
C GLY A 101 3.41 17.01 -11.76
N LYS A 102 3.90 16.58 -12.93
CA LYS A 102 4.34 15.18 -13.20
C LYS A 102 5.51 14.64 -12.33
N LYS A 103 5.93 15.32 -11.27
CA LYS A 103 7.12 15.01 -10.45
C LYS A 103 6.97 13.83 -9.47
N PHE A 104 5.77 13.38 -9.13
CA PHE A 104 5.61 12.29 -8.14
C PHE A 104 5.81 10.86 -8.72
N VAL A 105 5.95 10.73 -10.04
CA VAL A 105 5.96 9.41 -10.73
C VAL A 105 7.37 8.79 -10.85
N GLY A 106 8.42 9.54 -10.50
CA GLY A 106 9.78 9.03 -10.28
C GLY A 106 10.22 9.50 -8.90
N GLY A 107 10.85 8.62 -8.10
CA GLY A 107 11.24 8.95 -6.72
C GLY A 107 11.98 10.28 -6.58
N PHE A 108 11.93 10.84 -5.38
CA PHE A 108 12.62 12.08 -5.05
C PHE A 108 14.11 11.96 -5.35
N GLN A 109 14.75 13.03 -5.84
CA GLN A 109 16.21 13.06 -5.99
C GLN A 109 16.92 13.03 -4.62
N GLY A 110 16.14 13.04 -3.53
CA GLY A 110 16.65 12.89 -2.17
C GLY A 110 17.11 14.20 -1.57
N GLU A 111 16.70 15.34 -2.15
CA GLU A 111 17.02 16.66 -1.60
C GLU A 111 16.08 17.02 -0.43
N GLU A 112 16.64 17.57 0.64
CA GLU A 112 15.92 17.88 1.88
C GLU A 112 14.71 18.82 1.64
N GLU A 113 14.78 19.72 0.64
CA GLU A 113 13.68 20.62 0.25
C GLU A 113 12.45 19.87 -0.29
N GLU A 114 12.66 18.82 -1.10
CA GLU A 114 11.57 18.02 -1.66
C GLU A 114 10.84 17.25 -0.54
N LEU A 115 11.60 16.80 0.46
CA LEU A 115 11.08 16.11 1.63
C LEU A 115 10.33 17.08 2.56
N GLN A 116 10.76 18.34 2.70
CA GLN A 116 9.97 19.35 3.43
C GLN A 116 8.64 19.63 2.75
N THR A 117 8.66 19.78 1.43
CA THR A 117 7.42 19.93 0.66
C THR A 117 6.51 18.73 0.93
N LEU A 118 7.07 17.51 1.00
CA LEU A 118 6.32 16.28 1.28
C LEU A 118 5.72 16.29 2.67
N LYS A 119 6.49 16.68 3.70
CA LYS A 119 5.96 16.86 5.06
C LYS A 119 4.80 17.85 5.09
N SER A 120 4.97 19.02 4.49
CA SER A 120 3.92 20.05 4.42
C SER A 120 2.68 19.52 3.71
N LEU A 121 2.84 18.80 2.60
CA LEU A 121 1.74 18.18 1.88
C LEU A 121 1.01 17.16 2.77
N LEU A 122 1.73 16.28 3.46
CA LEU A 122 1.13 15.28 4.37
C LEU A 122 0.42 15.92 5.57
N LEU A 123 0.89 17.08 6.05
CA LEU A 123 0.19 17.87 7.06
C LEU A 123 -1.12 18.44 6.52
N VAL A 124 -1.11 18.98 5.29
CA VAL A 124 -2.33 19.42 4.62
C VAL A 124 -3.29 18.24 4.41
N PHE A 125 -2.78 17.06 4.04
CA PHE A 125 -3.59 15.84 3.93
C PHE A 125 -4.28 15.50 5.26
N ARG A 126 -3.56 15.61 6.37
CA ARG A 126 -4.15 15.38 7.68
C ARG A 126 -5.26 16.38 8.01
N LEU A 127 -5.06 17.66 7.70
CA LEU A 127 -6.02 18.73 8.02
C LEU A 127 -7.29 18.64 7.17
N ILE A 128 -7.16 18.36 5.87
CA ILE A 128 -8.30 18.34 4.94
C ILE A 128 -9.03 17.00 5.00
N TYR A 129 -8.29 15.89 4.92
CA TYR A 129 -8.86 14.56 4.71
C TYR A 129 -9.08 13.81 6.04
N GLY A 130 -8.50 14.30 7.12
CA GLY A 130 -8.45 13.62 8.42
C GLY A 130 -7.44 12.46 8.47
N LEU A 131 -6.79 12.14 7.36
CA LEU A 131 -5.87 11.01 7.25
C LEU A 131 -4.53 11.33 7.89
N LYS A 132 -4.35 10.85 9.12
CA LYS A 132 -3.09 11.00 9.87
C LYS A 132 -2.08 9.94 9.45
N VAL A 133 -0.91 10.35 8.97
CA VAL A 133 0.21 9.46 8.68
C VAL A 133 0.80 8.90 9.99
N ASN A 134 1.07 7.59 10.00
CA ASN A 134 1.80 6.90 11.04
C ASN A 134 3.28 6.86 10.66
N LEU A 135 4.09 7.79 11.21
CA LEU A 135 5.51 7.87 10.87
C LEU A 135 6.32 6.69 11.44
N ASP A 136 5.89 6.09 12.56
CA ASP A 136 6.54 4.91 13.17
C ASP A 136 6.44 3.65 12.32
N LYS A 137 5.36 3.53 11.53
CA LYS A 137 5.10 2.44 10.58
C LYS A 137 5.50 2.78 9.15
N SER A 138 5.68 4.06 8.85
CA SER A 138 6.16 4.53 7.55
C SER A 138 7.66 4.28 7.41
N ASN A 139 8.10 3.97 6.20
CA ASN A 139 9.50 3.64 5.92
C ASN A 139 10.00 4.36 4.68
N ILE A 140 11.27 4.75 4.70
CA ILE A 140 11.99 5.31 3.55
C ILE A 140 12.99 4.29 3.01
N TYR A 141 13.07 4.19 1.68
CA TYR A 141 13.97 3.27 0.98
C TYR A 141 14.77 4.03 -0.07
N GLY A 142 16.07 3.82 -0.10
CA GLY A 142 16.97 4.41 -1.09
C GLY A 142 17.09 3.56 -2.36
N ILE A 143 17.05 4.20 -3.52
CA ILE A 143 17.40 3.63 -4.81
C ILE A 143 18.75 4.23 -5.19
N ASN A 144 19.79 3.39 -5.28
CA ASN A 144 21.17 3.82 -5.56
C ASN A 144 21.70 4.92 -4.61
N LEU A 145 21.13 5.03 -3.40
CA LEU A 145 21.56 6.00 -2.38
C LEU A 145 22.50 5.36 -1.37
N HIS A 146 23.51 6.11 -0.93
CA HIS A 146 24.33 5.72 0.21
C HIS A 146 23.50 5.68 1.51
N GLN A 147 23.78 4.67 2.36
CA GLN A 147 23.05 4.45 3.61
C GLN A 147 23.12 5.65 4.57
N ASN A 148 24.24 6.38 4.57
CA ASN A 148 24.40 7.60 5.37
C ASN A 148 23.42 8.69 4.94
N HIS A 149 23.25 8.87 3.62
CA HIS A 149 22.30 9.84 3.07
C HIS A 149 20.86 9.42 3.38
N LEU A 150 20.51 8.16 3.14
CA LEU A 150 19.19 7.62 3.48
C LEU A 150 18.85 7.78 4.96
N SER A 151 19.83 7.57 5.86
CA SER A 151 19.64 7.72 7.30
C SER A 151 19.42 9.17 7.72
N ARG A 152 20.05 10.14 7.05
CA ARG A 152 19.78 11.58 7.25
C ARG A 152 18.36 11.93 6.83
N LEU A 153 17.93 11.48 5.65
CA LEU A 153 16.58 11.70 5.14
C LEU A 153 15.51 11.04 6.02
N ALA A 154 15.78 9.84 6.55
CA ALA A 154 14.89 9.14 7.46
C ALA A 154 14.67 9.91 8.77
N LYS A 155 15.76 10.38 9.39
CA LYS A 155 15.71 11.25 10.57
C LYS A 155 14.96 12.54 10.28
N PHE A 156 15.21 13.13 9.12
CA PHE A 156 14.51 14.33 8.70
C PHE A 156 13.01 14.13 8.54
N LEU A 157 12.55 12.96 8.10
CA LEU A 157 11.12 12.60 7.98
C LEU A 157 10.48 12.07 9.27
N ASP A 158 11.27 11.90 10.32
CA ASP A 158 10.87 11.21 11.55
C ASP A 158 10.36 9.78 11.28
N CYS A 159 10.97 9.08 10.31
CA CYS A 159 10.59 7.72 9.91
C CYS A 159 11.79 6.76 9.85
N LYS A 160 11.55 5.49 9.56
CA LYS A 160 12.59 4.45 9.56
C LYS A 160 13.22 4.27 8.17
N ALA A 161 14.55 4.27 8.11
CA ALA A 161 15.30 3.81 6.94
C ALA A 161 15.22 2.29 6.86
N SER A 162 14.79 1.76 5.72
CA SER A 162 14.66 0.32 5.49
C SER A 162 15.41 -0.11 4.22
N GLY A 163 15.87 -1.36 4.21
CA GLY A 163 16.53 -1.99 3.08
C GLY A 163 15.56 -2.68 2.11
N TRP A 164 16.10 -3.09 0.96
CA TRP A 164 15.40 -3.94 -0.01
C TRP A 164 15.49 -5.43 0.40
N PRO A 165 14.51 -6.29 0.04
CA PRO A 165 13.30 -6.02 -0.75
C PRO A 165 12.17 -5.34 0.04
N ILE A 166 11.36 -4.51 -0.62
CA ILE A 166 10.19 -3.87 0.01
C ILE A 166 9.02 -4.86 0.02
N LEU A 167 8.49 -5.20 1.18
CA LEU A 167 7.24 -5.96 1.26
C LEU A 167 6.03 -5.06 0.99
N TYR A 168 5.30 -5.34 -0.09
CA TYR A 168 4.04 -4.68 -0.45
C TYR A 168 2.94 -5.71 -0.65
N LEU A 169 1.84 -5.60 0.10
CA LEU A 169 0.74 -6.58 0.11
C LEU A 169 1.19 -8.03 0.35
N GLY A 170 2.33 -8.21 1.03
CA GLY A 170 2.91 -9.53 1.31
C GLY A 170 3.81 -10.09 0.23
N LEU A 171 4.15 -9.28 -0.77
CA LEU A 171 5.02 -9.65 -1.86
C LEU A 171 6.29 -8.78 -1.84
N PRO A 172 7.48 -9.37 -2.01
CA PRO A 172 8.72 -8.61 -2.12
C PRO A 172 8.77 -7.86 -3.46
N LEU A 173 9.06 -6.57 -3.39
CA LEU A 173 9.29 -5.66 -4.50
C LEU A 173 10.75 -5.21 -4.49
N GLY A 174 11.39 -5.26 -5.66
CA GLY A 174 12.81 -4.95 -5.86
C GLY A 174 13.72 -6.02 -5.27
N GLY A 175 14.74 -6.43 -6.02
CA GLY A 175 15.57 -7.61 -5.72
C GLY A 175 15.58 -8.60 -6.89
N ASN A 176 16.24 -9.74 -6.71
CA ASN A 176 16.35 -10.76 -7.76
C ASN A 176 15.30 -11.86 -7.60
N PRO A 177 14.21 -11.88 -8.40
CA PRO A 177 13.15 -12.89 -8.28
C PRO A 177 13.60 -14.31 -8.66
N LYS A 178 14.78 -14.46 -9.29
CA LYS A 178 15.37 -15.77 -9.60
C LYS A 178 16.12 -16.36 -8.41
N ALA A 179 16.49 -15.55 -7.41
CA ALA A 179 17.15 -16.05 -6.22
C ALA A 179 16.13 -16.77 -5.33
N TYR A 180 16.48 -17.94 -4.81
CA TYR A 180 15.62 -18.68 -3.88
C TYR A 180 15.31 -17.83 -2.64
N SER A 181 16.35 -17.21 -2.06
CA SER A 181 16.25 -16.41 -0.84
C SER A 181 15.36 -15.17 -0.95
N PHE A 182 15.07 -14.72 -2.17
CA PHE A 182 14.11 -13.63 -2.40
C PHE A 182 12.69 -14.00 -1.94
N TRP A 183 12.33 -15.29 -2.01
CA TRP A 183 11.00 -15.78 -1.67
C TRP A 183 10.85 -16.25 -0.23
N ASP A 184 11.93 -16.28 0.55
CA ASP A 184 11.93 -16.77 1.94
C ASP A 184 10.85 -16.08 2.80
N LEU A 185 10.69 -14.76 2.67
CA LEU A 185 9.68 -13.98 3.40
C LEU A 185 8.24 -14.40 3.05
N VAL A 186 8.00 -14.79 1.79
CA VAL A 186 6.68 -15.28 1.34
C VAL A 186 6.45 -16.69 1.85
N ILE A 187 7.47 -17.54 1.74
CA ILE A 187 7.44 -18.93 2.23
C ILE A 187 7.17 -18.94 3.73
N GLU A 188 7.92 -18.19 4.52
CA GLU A 188 7.78 -18.11 5.98
C GLU A 188 6.38 -17.62 6.38
N ARG A 189 5.79 -16.68 5.65
CA ARG A 189 4.41 -16.21 5.89
C ARG A 189 3.37 -17.30 5.59
N ILE A 190 3.57 -18.08 4.52
CA ILE A 190 2.70 -19.21 4.21
C ILE A 190 2.84 -20.29 5.30
N SER A 191 4.08 -20.63 5.69
CA SER A 191 4.34 -21.59 6.76
C SER A 191 3.69 -21.17 8.07
N ARG A 192 3.85 -19.92 8.52
CA ARG A 192 3.17 -19.41 9.73
C ARG A 192 1.65 -19.50 9.67
N ARG A 193 1.06 -19.34 8.48
CA ARG A 193 -0.38 -19.54 8.30
C ARG A 193 -0.75 -21.00 8.39
N LEU A 194 0.09 -21.92 7.90
CA LEU A 194 -0.12 -23.36 7.97
C LEU A 194 0.08 -23.92 9.39
N ASP A 195 1.03 -23.38 10.16
CA ASP A 195 1.34 -23.84 11.52
C ASP A 195 0.12 -23.73 12.45
N GLY A 196 -0.69 -22.68 12.28
CA GLY A 196 -1.94 -22.50 13.03
C GLY A 196 -3.02 -23.54 12.70
N TRP A 197 -2.88 -24.25 11.57
CA TRP A 197 -3.86 -25.20 11.07
C TRP A 197 -3.47 -26.64 11.41
N GLN A 198 -2.19 -26.89 11.71
CA GLN A 198 -1.71 -28.19 12.20
C GLN A 198 -2.27 -28.56 13.59
N LYS A 199 -2.73 -27.59 14.39
CA LYS A 199 -3.06 -27.79 15.81
C LYS A 199 -4.55 -27.89 16.16
N ALA A 200 -5.48 -27.91 15.20
CA ALA A 200 -6.90 -27.95 15.52
C ALA A 200 -7.75 -28.66 14.45
N TYR A 201 -8.16 -29.90 14.75
CA TYR A 201 -9.38 -30.54 14.26
C TYR A 201 -9.62 -30.69 12.75
N LEU A 202 -8.58 -30.95 11.93
CA LEU A 202 -8.78 -31.28 10.52
C LEU A 202 -8.77 -32.80 10.32
N SER A 203 -9.87 -33.35 9.79
CA SER A 203 -9.90 -34.74 9.33
C SER A 203 -8.86 -34.95 8.24
N PHE A 204 -8.13 -36.07 8.31
CA PHE A 204 -7.01 -36.38 7.42
C PHE A 204 -7.44 -36.44 5.93
N GLY A 205 -8.68 -36.83 5.65
CA GLY A 205 -9.22 -37.00 4.29
C GLY A 205 -9.83 -35.74 3.66
N ASP A 206 -10.68 -35.00 4.37
CA ASP A 206 -11.48 -33.92 3.76
C ASP A 206 -10.95 -32.52 4.08
N GLY A 207 -10.53 -32.28 5.33
CA GLY A 207 -10.01 -30.97 5.74
C GLY A 207 -8.71 -30.62 5.04
N HIS A 208 -7.68 -31.46 5.20
CA HIS A 208 -6.34 -31.16 4.68
C HIS A 208 -6.27 -31.04 3.16
N ILE A 209 -6.94 -31.93 2.41
CA ILE A 209 -6.91 -31.92 0.94
C ILE A 209 -7.62 -30.68 0.38
N ILE A 210 -8.79 -30.30 0.91
CA ILE A 210 -9.53 -29.11 0.47
C ILE A 210 -8.73 -27.83 0.75
N ILE A 211 -8.01 -27.80 1.87
CA ILE A 211 -7.22 -26.64 2.31
C ILE A 211 -5.96 -26.50 1.47
N LEU A 212 -5.23 -27.60 1.25
CA LEU A 212 -4.09 -27.61 0.32
C LEU A 212 -4.54 -27.24 -1.10
N GLY A 213 -5.66 -27.77 -1.58
CA GLY A 213 -6.25 -27.40 -2.86
C GLY A 213 -6.58 -25.90 -2.95
N ARG A 214 -7.20 -25.32 -1.91
CA ARG A 214 -7.51 -23.87 -1.86
C ARG A 214 -6.26 -23.00 -1.75
N LEU A 215 -5.25 -23.43 -1.00
CA LEU A 215 -3.98 -22.70 -0.85
C LEU A 215 -3.16 -22.75 -2.14
N LEU A 216 -3.03 -23.92 -2.77
CA LEU A 216 -2.37 -24.08 -4.06
C LEU A 216 -3.10 -23.30 -5.16
N HIS A 217 -4.42 -23.27 -5.16
CA HIS A 217 -5.20 -22.46 -6.10
C HIS A 217 -5.05 -20.95 -5.85
N LYS A 218 -5.00 -20.49 -4.59
CA LYS A 218 -4.70 -19.09 -4.26
C LYS A 218 -3.27 -18.71 -4.64
N SER A 219 -2.29 -19.57 -4.35
CA SER A 219 -0.89 -19.36 -4.70
C SER A 219 -0.69 -19.38 -6.21
N SER A 220 -1.33 -20.30 -6.94
CA SER A 220 -1.32 -20.34 -8.40
C SER A 220 -1.85 -19.04 -9.00
N ARG A 221 -2.94 -18.47 -8.47
CA ARG A 221 -3.42 -17.13 -8.87
C ARG A 221 -2.41 -16.02 -8.57
N VAL A 222 -1.69 -16.07 -7.44
CA VAL A 222 -0.62 -15.11 -7.12
C VAL A 222 0.55 -15.24 -8.12
N PHE A 223 0.97 -16.46 -8.45
CA PHE A 223 1.99 -16.72 -9.48
C PHE A 223 1.53 -16.30 -10.88
N GLN A 224 0.25 -16.48 -11.21
CA GLN A 224 -0.34 -16.06 -12.47
C GLN A 224 -0.45 -14.53 -12.54
N VAL A 225 -0.80 -13.86 -11.44
CA VAL A 225 -0.70 -12.39 -11.30
C VAL A 225 0.75 -11.93 -11.45
N TYR A 226 1.74 -12.63 -10.91
CA TYR A 226 3.16 -12.31 -11.12
C TYR A 226 3.60 -12.47 -12.57
N LEU A 227 3.21 -13.56 -13.25
CA LEU A 227 3.51 -13.80 -14.66
C LEU A 227 2.79 -12.79 -15.56
N VAL A 228 1.56 -12.39 -15.22
CA VAL A 228 0.79 -11.37 -15.94
C VAL A 228 1.32 -9.97 -15.66
N CYS A 229 1.60 -9.60 -14.42
CA CYS A 229 2.23 -8.32 -14.06
C CYS A 229 3.65 -8.21 -14.64
N GLY A 230 4.42 -9.30 -14.62
CA GLY A 230 5.75 -9.38 -15.25
C GLY A 230 5.72 -9.21 -16.78
N ARG A 231 4.62 -9.61 -17.45
CA ARG A 231 4.43 -9.37 -18.90
C ARG A 231 3.78 -8.02 -19.23
N ARG A 232 2.89 -7.51 -18.37
CA ARG A 232 2.04 -6.33 -18.65
C ARG A 232 2.66 -5.02 -18.16
N TRP A 233 3.64 -5.05 -17.27
CA TRP A 233 4.40 -3.87 -16.86
C TRP A 233 5.44 -3.52 -17.93
N GLY A 234 4.93 -3.21 -19.13
CA GLY A 234 5.70 -2.53 -20.15
C GLY A 234 6.20 -1.17 -19.64
N LYS A 235 7.19 -0.63 -20.35
CA LYS A 235 8.00 0.57 -20.06
C LYS A 235 7.21 1.84 -19.67
N ASN A 236 5.88 1.83 -19.77
CA ASN A 236 4.99 2.97 -19.57
C ASN A 236 4.20 2.93 -18.24
N SER A 237 4.23 1.83 -17.48
CA SER A 237 3.61 1.79 -16.14
C SER A 237 4.58 2.28 -15.05
N VAL A 238 4.06 2.96 -14.01
CA VAL A 238 4.83 3.52 -12.88
C VAL A 238 5.74 2.48 -12.23
N LEU A 239 5.18 1.28 -12.04
CA LEU A 239 5.87 0.15 -11.44
C LEU A 239 6.79 -0.59 -12.46
N GLY A 240 6.46 -0.57 -13.76
CA GLY A 240 7.38 -1.02 -14.82
C GLY A 240 8.65 -0.17 -14.91
N ARG A 241 8.55 1.15 -14.69
CA ARG A 241 9.74 2.03 -14.63
C ARG A 241 10.64 1.78 -13.42
N LEU A 242 10.07 1.33 -12.30
CA LEU A 242 10.79 0.97 -11.08
C LEU A 242 11.48 -0.40 -11.21
N VAL A 243 10.85 -1.36 -11.88
CA VAL A 243 11.36 -2.75 -12.05
C VAL A 243 12.36 -2.87 -13.21
N VAL A 244 12.21 -2.10 -14.29
CA VAL A 244 13.05 -2.22 -15.52
C VAL A 244 14.41 -1.54 -15.39
N ARG A 245 14.68 -0.80 -14.30
CA ARG A 245 15.98 -0.15 -14.05
C ARG A 245 16.91 -0.90 -13.08
N GLY A 246 16.66 -2.18 -12.82
CA GLY A 246 17.71 -3.13 -12.43
C GLY A 246 18.50 -3.57 -13.66
N PRO A 247 19.75 -4.06 -13.53
CA PRO A 247 20.63 -4.30 -14.67
C PRO A 247 19.96 -5.25 -15.68
N THR A 248 19.64 -4.71 -16.85
CA THR A 248 19.21 -5.48 -18.02
C THR A 248 20.42 -6.25 -18.53
N PHE A 249 20.62 -7.46 -18.04
CA PHE A 249 21.47 -8.43 -18.73
C PHE A 249 20.57 -9.32 -19.59
N GLY A 250 20.59 -9.03 -20.89
CA GLY A 250 20.00 -9.90 -21.90
C GLY A 250 20.77 -11.21 -21.99
N ILE A 251 20.05 -12.30 -22.19
CA ILE A 251 20.10 -13.19 -23.38
C ILE A 251 18.75 -13.95 -23.38
N PRO A 252 18.04 -14.02 -24.50
CA PRO A 252 16.79 -14.78 -24.62
C PRO A 252 17.09 -16.28 -24.73
N ILE A 253 16.58 -17.09 -23.81
CA ILE A 253 16.50 -18.54 -24.02
C ILE A 253 15.08 -18.85 -24.51
N SER A 254 14.90 -18.71 -25.81
CA SER A 254 13.96 -19.54 -26.56
C SER A 254 14.76 -20.72 -27.10
N LYS A 255 14.19 -21.93 -26.96
CA LYS A 255 14.70 -23.24 -27.41
C LYS A 255 15.75 -23.91 -26.52
N THR A 256 15.29 -24.75 -25.61
CA THR A 256 15.71 -26.16 -25.54
C THR A 256 14.56 -26.94 -24.89
N ILE A 257 13.93 -27.75 -25.74
CA ILE A 257 12.81 -28.70 -25.54
C ILE A 257 11.43 -28.05 -25.36
#